data_AF-A0A955VTK1-F1
#
_entry.id   AF-A0A955VTK1-F1
#
_cell.length_a   1.000
_cell.length_b   1.000
_cell.length_c   1.000
_cell.angle_alpha   90.00
_cell.angle_beta   90.00
_cell.angle_gamma   90.00
#
_symmetry.space_group_name_H-M   'P 1'
#
loop_
_entity.id
_entity.type
_entity.pdbx_description
1 polymer ?
#
loop_
_entity_poly.entity_id
_entity_poly.type
_entity_poly.pdbx_seq_one_letter_code
_entity_poly.pdbx_strand_id
1 'polypeptide(L)'
;MATRVVAHDDLPADAGLSAVGLLMRFGGGLAFWLGIYGVVLALTARGSIGIVGVLILGTARSAFHVRTGRAMLQGGPGHVRLAWIYAIVGLAHSLVLGLLVRDLPPGLSTVMPFVVGLSVAWPIVVIGILLRPATRAVAAANRRIFAEDLGLTGVGSLMTAMGAIGALVMAFWILVAVSSGIMKAGFFGVLLILLGVGFFMRSFLHFRGGLRLLRRFDVRQFRSDADQYFFVAVVTTVIACVLMLFAGAMKGGVVGLLMILPVAGIMLTWPSIVRDTGTVELRPDGEDEGPPIRLSRDQGLFTLGLVILTLGIFALVSLLFMATVLPTPPAGGAGLGNFMTLGQTTGWLGWVSTGAGLWAGLELVGMTSRRKIAVAVYLAATAVVTFGQIGLVMDMLDLQGGAARRLIGSQMVGLVLLQLALPLALPLVATVQAWRKP
;
A
#
# COMPACT_ATOMS: atom_id res chain seq x y z
N MET A 1 -20.26 36.68 3.62
CA MET A 1 -19.98 35.75 2.49
C MET A 1 -18.52 35.32 2.56
N ALA A 2 -18.24 34.11 3.03
CA ALA A 2 -16.87 33.59 3.03
C ALA A 2 -16.47 33.27 1.58
N THR A 3 -15.49 33.99 1.03
CA THR A 3 -14.88 33.66 -0.25
C THR A 3 -14.25 32.28 -0.15
N ARG A 4 -14.90 31.28 -0.74
CA ARG A 4 -14.38 29.92 -0.88
C ARG A 4 -13.07 30.04 -1.65
N VAL A 5 -11.93 29.82 -1.01
CA VAL A 5 -10.66 29.69 -1.72
C VAL A 5 -10.72 28.34 -2.41
N VAL A 6 -11.31 28.33 -3.60
CA VAL A 6 -11.26 27.19 -4.49
C VAL A 6 -9.82 27.13 -4.99
N ALA A 7 -9.00 26.28 -4.38
CA ALA A 7 -7.86 25.72 -5.09
C ALA A 7 -8.40 25.24 -6.45
N HIS A 8 -7.75 25.65 -7.55
CA HIS A 8 -8.08 25.34 -8.96
C HIS A 8 -9.18 24.29 -9.15
N ASP A 9 -10.14 24.55 -10.04
CA ASP A 9 -11.38 23.76 -10.16
C ASP A 9 -11.22 22.22 -10.21
N ASP A 10 -10.04 21.72 -10.56
CA ASP A 10 -9.67 20.30 -10.67
C ASP A 10 -8.94 19.67 -9.47
N LEU A 11 -8.56 20.43 -8.42
CA LEU A 11 -7.84 19.90 -7.25
C LEU A 11 -8.78 19.40 -6.13
N PRO A 12 -8.32 18.48 -5.26
CA PRO A 12 -9.01 18.20 -4.00
C PRO A 12 -9.22 19.49 -3.20
N ALA A 13 -10.36 19.60 -2.52
CA ALA A 13 -10.70 20.73 -1.65
C ALA A 13 -9.71 20.91 -0.48
N ASP A 14 -8.99 19.87 -0.08
CA ASP A 14 -7.94 19.90 0.94
C ASP A 14 -6.51 20.00 0.37
N ALA A 15 -6.39 20.30 -0.92
CA ALA A 15 -5.14 20.34 -1.67
C ALA A 15 -4.36 19.00 -1.68
N GLY A 16 -5.03 17.89 -1.38
CA GLY A 16 -4.47 16.54 -1.35
C GLY A 16 -3.89 16.11 -0.01
N LEU A 17 -4.08 16.89 1.07
CA LEU A 17 -3.50 16.60 2.39
C LEU A 17 -3.99 15.28 2.98
N SER A 18 -5.26 14.95 2.87
CA SER A 18 -5.85 13.70 3.35
C SER A 18 -5.34 12.50 2.54
N ALA A 19 -5.11 12.67 1.24
CA ALA A 19 -4.52 11.64 0.40
C ALA A 19 -3.08 11.33 0.83
N VAL A 20 -2.28 12.37 1.10
CA VAL A 20 -0.94 12.23 1.68
C VAL A 20 -1.05 11.58 3.06
N GLY A 21 -1.98 12.04 3.89
CA GLY A 21 -2.21 11.49 5.23
C GLY A 21 -2.55 10.00 5.22
N LEU A 22 -3.38 9.59 4.26
CA LEU A 22 -3.74 8.20 4.03
C LEU A 22 -2.52 7.33 3.71
N LEU A 23 -1.69 7.79 2.80
CA LEU A 23 -0.45 7.11 2.41
C LEU A 23 0.56 7.08 3.55
N MET A 24 0.75 8.19 4.27
CA MET A 24 1.62 8.23 5.45
C MET A 24 1.16 7.24 6.51
N ARG A 25 -0.14 7.17 6.75
CA ARG A 25 -0.72 6.29 7.75
C ARG A 25 -0.64 4.82 7.34
N PHE A 26 -0.93 4.51 6.08
CA PHE A 26 -0.85 3.15 5.56
C PHE A 26 0.60 2.66 5.44
N GLY A 27 1.44 3.39 4.70
CA GLY A 27 2.85 3.04 4.53
C GLY A 27 3.62 3.06 5.84
N GLY A 28 3.38 4.07 6.69
CA GLY A 28 3.96 4.13 8.03
C GLY A 28 3.49 2.99 8.93
N GLY A 29 2.21 2.61 8.87
CA GLY A 29 1.69 1.48 9.65
C GLY A 29 2.36 0.16 9.25
N LEU A 30 2.47 -0.11 7.95
CA LEU A 30 3.16 -1.29 7.44
C LEU A 30 4.65 -1.29 7.83
N ALA A 31 5.35 -0.18 7.61
CA ALA A 31 6.77 -0.05 7.94
C ALA A 31 7.03 -0.13 9.45
N PHE A 32 6.12 0.35 10.29
CA PHE A 32 6.21 0.22 11.74
C PHE A 32 6.20 -1.25 12.17
N TRP A 33 5.22 -2.02 11.70
CA TRP A 33 5.12 -3.43 12.06
C TRP A 33 6.21 -4.29 11.42
N LEU A 34 6.62 -3.99 10.19
CA LEU A 34 7.79 -4.61 9.55
C LEU A 34 9.09 -4.28 10.29
N GLY A 35 9.20 -3.06 10.81
CA GLY A 35 10.31 -2.63 11.66
C GLY A 35 10.37 -3.45 12.96
N ILE A 36 9.24 -3.59 13.66
CA ILE A 36 9.14 -4.46 14.85
C ILE A 36 9.50 -5.91 14.51
N TYR A 37 8.94 -6.45 13.42
CA TYR A 37 9.26 -7.78 12.92
C TYR A 37 10.78 -7.95 12.71
N GLY A 38 11.39 -6.98 12.02
CA GLY A 38 12.83 -6.96 11.78
C GLY A 38 13.62 -6.90 13.09
N VAL A 39 13.22 -6.08 14.07
CA VAL A 39 13.90 -5.98 15.37
C VAL A 39 13.88 -7.33 16.09
N VAL A 40 12.73 -8.00 16.14
CA VAL A 40 12.64 -9.32 16.78
C VAL A 40 13.54 -10.33 16.06
N LEU A 41 13.54 -10.34 14.73
CA LEU A 41 14.44 -11.21 13.96
C LEU A 41 15.91 -10.90 14.23
N ALA A 42 16.29 -9.63 14.22
CA ALA A 42 17.67 -9.22 14.44
C ALA A 42 18.14 -9.61 15.84
N LEU A 43 17.32 -9.39 16.88
CA LEU A 43 17.67 -9.77 18.25
C LEU A 43 17.82 -11.28 18.42
N THR A 44 16.94 -12.07 17.77
CA THR A 44 16.95 -13.53 17.88
C THR A 44 18.07 -14.17 17.06
N ALA A 45 18.45 -13.56 15.93
CA ALA A 45 19.55 -14.01 15.08
C ALA A 45 20.94 -13.49 15.51
N ARG A 46 21.06 -12.83 16.67
CA ARG A 46 22.29 -12.13 17.10
C ARG A 46 22.82 -11.15 16.06
N GLY A 47 21.91 -10.43 15.40
CA GLY A 47 22.21 -9.39 14.44
C GLY A 47 23.09 -8.29 15.05
N SER A 48 23.86 -7.60 14.21
CA SER A 48 24.73 -6.53 14.67
C SER A 48 23.92 -5.39 15.30
N ILE A 49 24.55 -4.68 16.25
CA ILE A 49 23.97 -3.49 16.90
C ILE A 49 23.53 -2.46 15.84
N GLY A 50 24.29 -2.32 14.74
CA GLY A 50 23.93 -1.45 13.62
C GLY A 50 22.60 -1.83 12.96
N ILE A 51 22.35 -3.12 12.70
CA ILE A 51 21.08 -3.60 12.12
C ILE A 51 19.91 -3.32 13.09
N VAL A 52 20.08 -3.65 14.37
CA VAL A 52 19.06 -3.38 15.39
C VAL A 52 18.76 -1.88 15.49
N GLY A 53 19.79 -1.04 15.49
CA GLY A 53 19.66 0.42 15.53
C GLY A 53 18.91 0.99 14.31
N VAL A 54 19.25 0.53 13.10
CA VAL A 54 18.54 0.90 11.86
C VAL A 54 17.05 0.56 11.94
N LEU A 55 16.72 -0.64 12.44
CA LEU A 55 15.34 -1.11 12.53
C LEU A 55 14.54 -0.36 13.60
N ILE A 56 15.15 -0.05 14.76
CA ILE A 56 14.53 0.78 15.80
C ILE A 56 14.25 2.19 15.26
N LEU A 57 15.24 2.81 14.60
CA LEU A 57 15.09 4.14 14.02
C LEU A 57 14.01 4.16 12.93
N GLY A 58 13.99 3.15 12.06
CA GLY A 58 12.95 2.96 11.05
C GLY A 58 11.55 2.80 11.66
N THR A 59 11.44 2.05 12.76
CA THR A 59 10.18 1.87 13.51
C THR A 59 9.71 3.19 14.13
N ALA A 60 10.60 3.91 14.82
CA ALA A 60 10.30 5.20 15.43
C ALA A 60 9.84 6.23 14.38
N ARG A 61 10.56 6.31 13.25
CA ARG A 61 10.16 7.13 12.11
C ARG A 61 8.78 6.77 11.57
N SER A 62 8.49 5.48 11.47
CA SER A 62 7.20 4.97 10.99
C SER A 62 6.05 5.35 11.93
N ALA A 63 6.28 5.40 13.25
CA ALA A 63 5.31 5.92 14.21
C ALA A 63 5.01 7.42 13.98
N PHE A 64 6.02 8.23 13.68
CA PHE A 64 5.82 9.64 13.29
C PHE A 64 5.01 9.76 11.98
N HIS A 65 5.29 8.90 10.99
CA HIS A 65 4.47 8.81 9.77
C HIS A 65 2.99 8.57 10.08
N VAL A 66 2.70 7.56 10.92
CA VAL A 66 1.32 7.20 11.30
C VAL A 66 0.64 8.35 12.02
N ARG A 67 1.33 8.98 12.98
CA ARG A 67 0.79 10.10 13.75
C ARG A 67 0.47 11.30 12.87
N THR A 68 1.39 11.71 12.01
CA THR A 68 1.19 12.83 11.09
C THR A 68 0.12 12.51 10.06
N GLY A 69 0.12 11.29 9.52
CA GLY A 69 -0.90 10.85 8.57
C GLY A 69 -2.31 10.86 9.16
N ARG A 70 -2.46 10.42 10.43
CA ARG A 70 -3.72 10.51 11.17
C ARG A 70 -4.17 11.96 11.35
N ALA A 71 -3.26 12.87 11.71
CA ALA A 71 -3.59 14.28 11.88
C ALA A 71 -4.07 14.94 10.57
N MET A 72 -3.41 14.62 9.44
CA MET A 72 -3.81 15.09 8.12
C MET A 72 -5.19 14.56 7.72
N LEU A 73 -5.43 13.25 7.90
CA LEU A 73 -6.73 12.62 7.61
C LEU A 73 -7.89 13.16 8.44
N GLN A 74 -7.61 13.59 9.68
CA GLN A 74 -8.65 14.11 10.58
C GLN A 74 -8.91 15.62 10.36
N GLY A 75 -8.07 16.32 9.59
CA GLY A 75 -8.23 17.75 9.32
C GLY A 75 -8.22 18.65 10.57
N GLY A 76 -7.70 18.16 11.70
CA GLY A 76 -7.74 18.87 12.98
C GLY A 76 -6.80 20.09 13.02
N PRO A 77 -6.99 21.03 13.96
CA PRO A 77 -6.09 22.18 14.13
C PRO A 77 -4.63 21.74 14.25
N GLY A 78 -3.73 22.37 13.49
CA GLY A 78 -2.29 22.07 13.54
C GLY A 78 -1.82 20.86 12.73
N HIS A 79 -2.66 20.22 11.91
CA HIS A 79 -2.23 19.12 11.02
C HIS A 79 -1.08 19.52 10.09
N VAL A 80 -1.10 20.74 9.53
CA VAL A 80 0.01 21.29 8.71
C VAL A 80 1.29 21.48 9.53
N ARG A 81 1.17 21.92 10.79
CA ARG A 81 2.33 22.04 11.69
C ARG A 81 2.97 20.68 11.97
N LEU A 82 2.16 19.65 12.21
CA LEU A 82 2.63 18.27 12.40
C LEU A 82 3.29 17.71 11.13
N ALA A 83 2.82 18.10 9.95
CA ALA A 83 3.44 17.78 8.68
C ALA A 83 4.85 18.36 8.55
N TRP A 84 5.04 19.63 8.92
CA TRP A 84 6.35 20.27 8.96
C TRP A 84 7.29 19.63 9.97
N ILE A 85 6.81 19.35 11.19
CA ILE A 85 7.59 18.64 12.22
C ILE A 85 8.06 17.28 11.68
N TYR A 86 7.14 16.52 11.07
CA TYR A 86 7.48 15.25 10.44
C TYR A 86 8.54 15.41 9.36
N ALA A 87 8.43 16.41 8.48
CA ALA A 87 9.39 16.60 7.40
C ALA A 87 10.82 16.85 7.95
N ILE A 88 10.94 17.71 8.95
CA ILE A 88 12.22 18.03 9.60
C ILE A 88 12.79 16.79 10.30
N VAL A 89 11.98 16.13 11.15
CA VAL A 89 12.39 14.92 11.88
C VAL A 89 12.72 13.78 10.91
N GLY A 90 11.97 13.63 9.83
CA GLY A 90 12.19 12.62 8.80
C GLY A 90 13.49 12.83 8.04
N LEU A 91 13.85 14.08 7.72
CA LEU A 91 15.17 14.40 7.16
C LEU A 91 16.29 14.09 8.15
N ALA A 92 16.14 14.49 9.42
CA ALA A 92 17.12 14.19 10.46
C ALA A 92 17.32 12.67 10.66
N HIS A 93 16.23 11.89 10.73
CA HIS A 93 16.30 10.42 10.78
C HIS A 93 16.98 9.84 9.54
N SER A 94 16.78 10.41 8.36
CA SER A 94 17.43 9.93 7.13
C SER A 94 18.94 10.19 7.14
N LEU A 95 19.38 11.31 7.72
CA LEU A 95 20.80 11.61 7.93
C LEU A 95 21.43 10.64 8.94
N VAL A 96 20.77 10.41 10.09
CA VAL A 96 21.23 9.44 11.10
C VAL A 96 21.28 8.04 10.49
N LEU A 97 20.27 7.66 9.71
CA LEU A 97 20.27 6.38 8.98
C LEU A 97 21.50 6.27 8.08
N GLY A 98 21.82 7.33 7.33
CA GLY A 98 23.03 7.42 6.48
C GLY A 98 24.34 7.26 7.24
N LEU A 99 24.43 7.75 8.48
CA LEU A 99 25.60 7.57 9.34
C LEU A 99 25.73 6.12 9.82
N LEU A 100 24.61 5.51 10.24
CA LEU A 100 24.56 4.11 10.68
C LEU A 100 24.88 3.10 9.58
N VAL A 101 24.81 3.50 8.30
CA VAL A 101 25.19 2.64 7.15
C VAL A 101 26.65 2.22 7.21
N ARG A 102 27.53 3.08 7.75
CA ARG A 102 28.99 2.83 7.77
C ARG A 102 29.36 1.60 8.58
N ASP A 103 28.53 1.23 9.55
CA ASP A 103 28.76 0.11 10.46
C ASP A 103 28.08 -1.19 9.99
N LEU A 104 27.53 -1.20 8.77
CA LEU A 104 26.87 -2.37 8.20
C LEU A 104 27.86 -3.25 7.42
N PRO A 105 27.62 -4.58 7.38
CA PRO A 105 28.38 -5.51 6.54
C PRO A 105 28.47 -5.04 5.07
N PRO A 106 29.58 -5.34 4.36
CA PRO A 106 29.82 -4.87 2.98
C PRO A 106 28.69 -5.15 1.97
N GLY A 107 27.96 -6.26 2.12
CA GLY A 107 26.82 -6.57 1.24
C GLY A 107 25.58 -5.70 1.51
N LEU A 108 25.42 -5.19 2.73
CA LEU A 108 24.32 -4.27 3.07
C LEU A 108 24.69 -2.83 2.71
N SER A 109 25.96 -2.43 2.85
CA SER A 109 26.39 -1.06 2.55
C SER A 109 26.16 -0.66 1.08
N THR A 110 26.10 -1.61 0.14
CA THR A 110 25.75 -1.34 -1.28
C THR A 110 24.26 -1.05 -1.49
N VAL A 111 23.38 -1.62 -0.66
CA VAL A 111 21.92 -1.44 -0.73
C VAL A 111 21.51 -0.11 -0.10
N MET A 112 22.26 0.34 0.89
CA MET A 112 21.84 1.40 1.78
C MET A 112 21.78 2.82 1.19
N PRO A 113 22.58 3.22 0.20
CA PRO A 113 22.36 4.48 -0.51
C PRO A 113 20.94 4.58 -1.10
N PHE A 114 20.39 3.47 -1.58
CA PHE A 114 19.01 3.41 -2.06
C PHE A 114 17.99 3.55 -0.93
N VAL A 115 18.22 2.88 0.20
CA VAL A 115 17.36 2.96 1.39
C VAL A 115 17.38 4.38 1.97
N VAL A 116 18.54 5.01 2.04
CA VAL A 116 18.72 6.40 2.48
C VAL A 116 18.07 7.36 1.48
N GLY A 117 18.25 7.14 0.18
CA GLY A 117 17.60 7.93 -0.87
C GLY A 117 16.07 7.88 -0.78
N LEU A 118 15.48 6.68 -0.66
CA LEU A 118 14.05 6.50 -0.41
C LEU A 118 13.60 7.16 0.90
N SER A 119 14.43 7.05 1.94
CA SER A 119 14.20 7.67 3.23
C SER A 119 14.18 9.20 3.13
N VAL A 120 15.01 9.82 2.30
CA VAL A 120 15.01 11.28 2.09
C VAL A 120 13.86 11.73 1.17
N ALA A 121 13.49 10.90 0.19
CA ALA A 121 12.49 11.24 -0.82
C ALA A 121 11.13 11.62 -0.21
N TRP A 122 10.63 10.86 0.76
CA TRP A 122 9.29 11.13 1.31
C TRP A 122 9.19 12.48 2.07
N PRO A 123 10.10 12.84 3.00
CA PRO A 123 10.13 14.16 3.60
C PRO A 123 10.20 15.29 2.58
N ILE A 124 10.97 15.14 1.50
CA ILE A 124 11.04 16.11 0.40
C ILE A 124 9.67 16.25 -0.29
N VAL A 125 8.99 15.13 -0.58
CA VAL A 125 7.64 15.16 -1.16
C VAL A 125 6.67 15.89 -0.25
N VAL A 126 6.71 15.63 1.06
CA VAL A 126 5.87 16.34 2.05
C VAL A 126 6.18 17.84 2.03
N ILE A 127 7.45 18.25 2.06
CA ILE A 127 7.85 19.66 1.96
C ILE A 127 7.31 20.29 0.67
N GLY A 128 7.49 19.62 -0.48
CA GLY A 128 7.00 20.09 -1.76
C GLY A 128 5.49 20.32 -1.77
N ILE A 129 4.71 19.44 -1.12
CA ILE A 129 3.26 19.60 -0.97
C ILE A 129 2.92 20.75 -0.03
N LEU A 130 3.61 20.87 1.10
CA LEU A 130 3.40 21.95 2.08
C LEU A 130 3.74 23.34 1.51
N LEU A 131 4.68 23.41 0.57
CA LEU A 131 5.06 24.65 -0.10
C LEU A 131 4.07 25.07 -1.21
N ARG A 132 3.12 24.22 -1.62
CA ARG A 132 2.14 24.59 -2.66
C ARG A 132 1.25 25.76 -2.17
N PRO A 133 0.92 26.73 -3.04
CA PRO A 133 0.04 27.84 -2.69
C PRO A 133 -1.32 27.38 -2.13
N ALA A 134 -1.90 26.32 -2.73
CA ALA A 134 -3.16 25.72 -2.29
C ALA A 134 -3.08 25.23 -0.83
N THR A 135 -2.03 24.46 -0.49
CA THR A 135 -1.81 23.97 0.88
C THR A 135 -1.58 25.11 1.87
N ARG A 136 -0.85 26.15 1.48
CA ARG A 136 -0.64 27.34 2.29
C ARG A 136 -1.94 28.11 2.54
N ALA A 137 -2.82 28.18 1.54
CA ALA A 137 -4.14 28.79 1.69
C ALA A 137 -5.02 27.99 2.67
N VAL A 138 -5.02 26.66 2.58
CA VAL A 138 -5.71 25.77 3.54
C VAL A 138 -5.14 25.97 4.95
N ALA A 139 -3.82 26.04 5.09
CA ALA A 139 -3.16 26.29 6.38
C ALA A 139 -3.54 27.65 6.98
N ALA A 140 -3.55 28.70 6.15
CA ALA A 140 -3.88 30.07 6.57
C ALA A 140 -5.36 30.22 6.96
N ALA A 141 -6.25 29.46 6.33
CA ALA A 141 -7.67 29.48 6.68
C ALA A 141 -7.92 29.00 8.12
N ASN A 142 -7.07 28.11 8.65
CA ASN A 142 -7.18 27.52 10.00
C ASN A 142 -8.60 27.01 10.36
N ARG A 143 -9.37 26.61 9.34
CA ARG A 143 -10.72 26.05 9.49
C ARG A 143 -10.62 24.53 9.46
N ARG A 144 -11.53 23.85 10.16
CA ARG A 144 -11.74 22.41 9.93
C ARG A 144 -12.06 22.22 8.45
N ILE A 145 -11.28 21.37 7.79
CA ILE A 145 -11.56 20.99 6.41
C ILE A 145 -12.92 20.29 6.43
N PHE A 146 -13.87 20.80 5.64
CA PHE A 146 -15.20 20.21 5.58
C PHE A 146 -15.12 18.73 5.19
N ALA A 147 -16.05 17.95 5.72
CA ALA A 147 -16.28 16.53 5.45
C ALA A 147 -16.20 16.11 3.97
N GLU A 148 -16.42 17.05 3.04
CA GLU A 148 -16.40 16.87 1.59
C GLU A 148 -15.05 16.29 1.08
N ASP A 149 -13.99 16.30 1.89
CA ASP A 149 -12.66 15.90 1.42
C ASP A 149 -11.70 15.30 2.47
N LEU A 150 -12.21 14.59 3.48
CA LEU A 150 -11.34 13.86 4.44
C LEU A 150 -10.72 12.58 3.83
N GLY A 151 -10.37 12.61 2.55
CA GLY A 151 -9.83 11.47 1.81
C GLY A 151 -10.83 10.33 1.63
N LEU A 152 -12.12 10.51 1.93
CA LEU A 152 -13.16 9.47 1.81
C LEU A 152 -13.23 8.93 0.38
N THR A 153 -13.20 9.79 -0.63
CA THR A 153 -13.18 9.33 -2.03
C THR A 153 -11.92 8.54 -2.35
N GLY A 154 -10.76 9.00 -1.87
CA GLY A 154 -9.49 8.27 -1.99
C GLY A 154 -9.51 6.90 -1.33
N VAL A 155 -10.07 6.81 -0.11
CA VAL A 155 -10.30 5.55 0.60
C VAL A 155 -11.26 4.67 -0.20
N GLY A 156 -12.40 5.19 -0.66
CA GLY A 156 -13.37 4.44 -1.46
C GLY A 156 -12.76 3.87 -2.74
N SER A 157 -11.95 4.67 -3.45
CA SER A 157 -11.20 4.25 -4.64
C SER A 157 -10.21 3.13 -4.31
N LEU A 158 -9.43 3.27 -3.23
CA LEU A 158 -8.49 2.23 -2.82
C LEU A 158 -9.18 0.97 -2.32
N MET A 159 -10.29 1.11 -1.61
CA MET A 159 -11.08 -0.03 -1.13
C MET A 159 -11.68 -0.82 -2.30
N THR A 160 -12.21 -0.12 -3.29
CA THR A 160 -12.75 -0.72 -4.52
C THR A 160 -11.63 -1.42 -5.28
N ALA A 161 -10.51 -0.74 -5.48
CA ALA A 161 -9.33 -1.28 -6.13
C ALA A 161 -8.85 -2.55 -5.40
N MET A 162 -8.29 -2.39 -4.21
CA MET A 162 -7.66 -3.47 -3.45
C MET A 162 -8.63 -4.61 -3.13
N GLY A 163 -9.92 -4.31 -2.94
CA GLY A 163 -10.94 -5.32 -2.65
C GLY A 163 -11.22 -6.21 -3.85
N ALA A 164 -11.37 -5.62 -5.04
CA ALA A 164 -11.56 -6.39 -6.28
C ALA A 164 -10.34 -7.29 -6.55
N ILE A 165 -9.13 -6.74 -6.41
CA ILE A 165 -7.89 -7.48 -6.59
C ILE A 165 -7.78 -8.63 -5.59
N GLY A 166 -7.96 -8.32 -4.30
CA GLY A 166 -7.87 -9.30 -3.23
C GLY A 166 -8.88 -10.44 -3.41
N ALA A 167 -10.11 -10.13 -3.85
CA ALA A 167 -11.13 -11.13 -4.10
C ALA A 167 -10.73 -12.06 -5.26
N LEU A 168 -10.23 -11.52 -6.37
CA LEU A 168 -9.75 -12.32 -7.51
C LEU A 168 -8.57 -13.20 -7.13
N VAL A 169 -7.55 -12.62 -6.46
CA VAL A 169 -6.35 -13.36 -6.03
C VAL A 169 -6.71 -14.45 -5.04
N MET A 170 -7.59 -14.19 -4.08
CA MET A 170 -8.02 -15.21 -3.11
C MET A 170 -8.91 -16.28 -3.75
N ALA A 171 -9.80 -15.93 -4.68
CA ALA A 171 -10.59 -16.93 -5.41
C ALA A 171 -9.69 -17.88 -6.21
N PHE A 172 -8.70 -17.33 -6.93
CA PHE A 172 -7.70 -18.11 -7.66
C PHE A 172 -6.87 -18.99 -6.71
N TRP A 173 -6.39 -18.42 -5.60
CA TRP A 173 -5.63 -19.16 -4.60
C TRP A 173 -6.43 -20.33 -4.00
N ILE A 174 -7.71 -20.11 -3.67
CA ILE A 174 -8.60 -21.17 -3.16
C ILE A 174 -8.76 -22.27 -4.22
N LEU A 175 -9.00 -21.91 -5.48
CA LEU A 175 -9.13 -22.87 -6.57
C LEU A 175 -7.89 -23.76 -6.68
N VAL A 176 -6.70 -23.15 -6.67
CA VAL A 176 -5.43 -23.89 -6.74
C VAL A 176 -5.20 -24.74 -5.48
N ALA A 177 -5.52 -24.21 -4.31
CA ALA A 177 -5.37 -24.94 -3.05
C ALA A 177 -6.24 -26.21 -3.02
N VAL A 178 -7.48 -26.10 -3.52
CA VAL A 178 -8.39 -27.24 -3.66
C VAL A 178 -7.88 -28.22 -4.72
N SER A 179 -7.50 -27.75 -5.91
CA SER A 179 -7.06 -28.61 -7.01
C SER A 179 -5.73 -29.33 -6.73
N SER A 180 -4.87 -28.74 -5.90
CA SER A 180 -3.61 -29.36 -5.45
C SER A 180 -3.78 -30.34 -4.29
N GLY A 181 -5.01 -30.51 -3.78
CA GLY A 181 -5.30 -31.45 -2.71
C GLY A 181 -4.79 -31.00 -1.35
N ILE A 182 -4.62 -29.70 -1.09
CA ILE A 182 -4.19 -29.18 0.23
C ILE A 182 -5.11 -29.65 1.35
N MET A 183 -6.41 -29.86 1.07
CA MET A 183 -7.34 -30.43 2.04
C MET A 183 -6.96 -31.84 2.53
N LYS A 184 -6.16 -32.59 1.75
CA LYS A 184 -5.64 -33.91 2.14
C LYS A 184 -4.52 -33.80 3.20
N ALA A 185 -4.00 -32.61 3.48
CA ALA A 185 -3.02 -32.34 4.53
C ALA A 185 -3.64 -32.30 5.95
N GLY A 186 -4.86 -32.83 6.13
CA GLY A 186 -5.54 -32.92 7.42
C GLY A 186 -6.06 -31.57 7.94
N PHE A 187 -6.14 -31.44 9.27
CA PHE A 187 -6.68 -30.25 9.95
C PHE A 187 -6.04 -28.93 9.48
N PHE A 188 -4.72 -28.92 9.27
CA PHE A 188 -3.99 -27.74 8.81
C PHE A 188 -4.43 -27.32 7.39
N GLY A 189 -4.64 -28.28 6.50
CA GLY A 189 -5.13 -28.03 5.15
C GLY A 189 -6.51 -27.40 5.14
N VAL A 190 -7.42 -27.90 5.99
CA VAL A 190 -8.77 -27.33 6.16
C VAL A 190 -8.71 -25.91 6.70
N LEU A 191 -7.91 -25.66 7.74
CA LEU A 191 -7.78 -24.34 8.35
C LEU A 191 -7.16 -23.31 7.39
N LEU A 192 -6.24 -23.73 6.53
CA LEU A 192 -5.65 -22.89 5.48
C LEU A 192 -6.69 -22.51 4.39
N ILE A 193 -7.56 -23.44 3.99
CA ILE A 193 -8.69 -23.14 3.08
C ILE A 193 -9.67 -22.17 3.74
N LEU A 194 -10.05 -22.40 5.01
CA LEU A 194 -10.92 -21.49 5.76
C LEU A 194 -10.33 -20.09 5.87
N LEU A 195 -9.02 -19.98 6.07
CA LEU A 195 -8.32 -18.70 6.05
C LEU A 195 -8.44 -18.02 4.67
N GLY A 196 -8.25 -18.77 3.58
CA GLY A 196 -8.44 -18.27 2.22
C GLY A 196 -9.85 -17.76 1.95
N VAL A 197 -10.87 -18.53 2.36
CA VAL A 197 -12.29 -18.11 2.28
C VAL A 197 -12.52 -16.83 3.11
N GLY A 198 -11.94 -16.77 4.31
CA GLY A 198 -12.00 -15.58 5.15
C GLY A 198 -11.38 -14.36 4.46
N PHE A 199 -10.21 -14.49 3.83
CA PHE A 199 -9.58 -13.41 3.06
C PHE A 199 -10.37 -13.02 1.81
N PHE A 200 -11.02 -13.98 1.15
CA PHE A 200 -11.93 -13.71 0.06
C PHE A 200 -13.13 -12.87 0.54
N MET A 201 -13.81 -13.30 1.61
CA MET A 201 -14.93 -12.55 2.22
C MET A 201 -14.49 -11.14 2.65
N ARG A 202 -13.33 -11.04 3.29
CA ARG A 202 -12.72 -9.76 3.68
C ARG A 202 -12.54 -8.85 2.47
N SER A 203 -11.97 -9.35 1.39
CA SER A 203 -11.72 -8.58 0.16
C SER A 203 -13.02 -8.19 -0.55
N PHE A 204 -14.04 -9.05 -0.50
CA PHE A 204 -15.37 -8.74 -1.04
C PHE A 204 -16.08 -7.65 -0.25
N LEU A 205 -16.10 -7.71 1.08
CA LEU A 205 -16.65 -6.64 1.93
C LEU A 205 -15.91 -5.32 1.70
N HIS A 206 -14.60 -5.40 1.53
CA HIS A 206 -13.74 -4.28 1.20
C HIS A 206 -14.13 -3.62 -0.13
N PHE A 207 -14.26 -4.41 -1.19
CA PHE A 207 -14.73 -3.98 -2.50
C PHE A 207 -16.13 -3.35 -2.42
N ARG A 208 -17.07 -4.04 -1.76
CA ARG A 208 -18.45 -3.60 -1.61
C ARG A 208 -18.57 -2.27 -0.88
N GLY A 209 -17.83 -2.09 0.21
CA GLY A 209 -17.80 -0.84 0.99
C GLY A 209 -17.25 0.31 0.17
N GLY A 210 -16.13 0.09 -0.55
CA GLY A 210 -15.57 1.09 -1.47
C GLY A 210 -16.54 1.49 -2.59
N LEU A 211 -17.13 0.49 -3.26
CA LEU A 211 -18.07 0.71 -4.36
C LEU A 211 -19.31 1.50 -3.92
N ARG A 212 -19.85 1.18 -2.75
CA ARG A 212 -21.00 1.90 -2.17
C ARG A 212 -20.64 3.33 -1.81
N LEU A 213 -19.48 3.56 -1.21
CA LEU A 213 -19.00 4.90 -0.90
C LEU A 213 -18.89 5.75 -2.18
N LEU A 214 -18.32 5.19 -3.25
CA LEU A 214 -18.19 5.90 -4.53
C LEU A 214 -19.54 6.13 -5.24
N ARG A 215 -20.47 5.16 -5.19
CA ARG A 215 -21.76 5.24 -5.90
C ARG A 215 -22.81 6.08 -5.19
N ARG A 216 -22.93 5.95 -3.87
CA ARG A 216 -24.01 6.58 -3.09
C ARG A 216 -23.52 7.71 -2.22
N PHE A 217 -22.23 7.73 -1.87
CA PHE A 217 -21.65 8.68 -0.95
C PHE A 217 -22.45 8.77 0.36
N ASP A 218 -22.81 7.60 0.90
CA ASP A 218 -23.53 7.44 2.15
C ASP A 218 -22.54 7.08 3.25
N VAL A 219 -22.19 8.07 4.08
CA VAL A 219 -21.17 7.90 5.11
C VAL A 219 -21.67 7.05 6.29
N ARG A 220 -22.97 7.06 6.58
CA ARG A 220 -23.55 6.21 7.64
C ARG A 220 -23.45 4.73 7.23
N GLN A 221 -23.84 4.42 6.00
CA GLN A 221 -23.70 3.08 5.46
C GLN A 221 -22.23 2.67 5.32
N PHE A 222 -21.37 3.59 4.89
CA PHE A 222 -19.93 3.34 4.83
C PHE A 222 -19.34 2.98 6.20
N ARG A 223 -19.71 3.70 7.27
CA ARG A 223 -19.29 3.37 8.63
C ARG A 223 -19.70 1.95 9.03
N SER A 224 -20.95 1.58 8.77
CA SER A 224 -21.44 0.21 9.01
C SER A 224 -20.64 -0.83 8.22
N ASP A 225 -20.38 -0.58 6.94
CA ASP A 225 -19.55 -1.46 6.09
C ASP A 225 -18.09 -1.54 6.56
N ALA A 226 -17.53 -0.43 7.05
CA ALA A 226 -16.18 -0.35 7.60
C ALA A 226 -16.04 -1.14 8.91
N ASP A 227 -17.04 -1.07 9.80
CA ASP A 227 -17.08 -1.87 11.03
C ASP A 227 -17.22 -3.37 10.73
N GLN A 228 -18.09 -3.76 9.78
CA GLN A 228 -18.21 -5.15 9.31
C GLN A 228 -16.89 -5.66 8.71
N TYR A 229 -16.27 -4.86 7.84
CA TYR A 229 -14.97 -5.18 7.26
C TYR A 229 -13.88 -5.34 8.33
N PHE A 230 -13.84 -4.46 9.33
CA PHE A 230 -12.88 -4.54 10.44
C PHE A 230 -13.09 -5.80 11.28
N PHE A 231 -14.35 -6.15 11.61
CA PHE A 231 -14.65 -7.37 12.35
C PHE A 231 -14.15 -8.63 11.62
N VAL A 232 -14.46 -8.77 10.33
CA VAL A 232 -13.96 -9.90 9.52
C VAL A 232 -12.43 -9.88 9.41
N ALA A 233 -11.82 -8.70 9.34
CA ALA A 233 -10.37 -8.58 9.38
C ALA A 233 -9.76 -9.07 10.70
N VAL A 234 -10.39 -8.79 11.84
CA VAL A 234 -9.96 -9.32 13.14
C VAL A 234 -10.08 -10.84 13.17
N VAL A 235 -11.23 -11.40 12.77
CA VAL A 235 -11.44 -12.86 12.75
C VAL A 235 -10.40 -13.56 11.88
N THR A 236 -10.20 -13.09 10.64
CA THR A 236 -9.19 -13.65 9.72
C THR A 236 -7.76 -13.52 10.23
N THR A 237 -7.45 -12.41 10.92
CA THR A 237 -6.14 -12.21 11.55
C THR A 237 -5.94 -13.19 12.71
N VAL A 238 -6.94 -13.38 13.56
CA VAL A 238 -6.86 -14.37 14.66
C VAL A 238 -6.63 -15.78 14.10
N ILE A 239 -7.38 -16.19 13.07
CA ILE A 239 -7.18 -17.50 12.43
C ILE A 239 -5.75 -17.63 11.86
N ALA A 240 -5.25 -16.59 11.18
CA ALA A 240 -3.87 -16.58 10.65
C ALA A 240 -2.83 -16.69 11.77
N CYS A 241 -3.01 -15.95 12.86
CA CYS A 241 -2.14 -16.01 14.04
C CYS A 241 -2.17 -17.38 14.72
N VAL A 242 -3.34 -18.03 14.80
CA VAL A 242 -3.47 -19.41 15.30
C VAL A 242 -2.75 -20.40 14.39
N LEU A 243 -2.90 -20.27 13.07
CA LEU A 243 -2.13 -21.09 12.11
C LEU A 243 -0.62 -20.90 12.27
N MET A 244 -0.17 -19.67 12.46
CA MET A 244 1.22 -19.35 12.74
C MET A 244 1.69 -19.90 14.08
N LEU A 245 0.83 -19.89 15.11
CA LEU A 245 1.11 -20.53 16.40
C LEU A 245 1.35 -22.02 16.22
N PHE A 246 0.48 -22.73 15.49
CA PHE A 246 0.68 -24.15 15.23
C PHE A 246 1.94 -24.42 14.40
N ALA A 247 2.20 -23.63 13.35
CA ALA A 247 3.39 -23.77 12.53
C ALA A 247 4.68 -23.43 13.32
N GLY A 248 4.64 -22.40 14.15
CA GLY A 248 5.74 -21.89 14.96
C GLY A 248 6.00 -22.73 16.22
N ALA A 249 4.98 -23.27 16.88
CA ALA A 249 5.14 -24.21 17.97
C ALA A 249 5.81 -25.51 17.51
N MET A 250 5.60 -25.89 16.24
CA MET A 250 6.25 -27.07 15.67
C MET A 250 7.71 -26.86 15.25
N LYS A 251 8.21 -25.61 15.07
CA LYS A 251 9.56 -25.36 14.52
C LYS A 251 10.35 -24.16 15.08
N GLY A 252 9.73 -23.18 15.73
CA GLY A 252 10.29 -21.83 15.97
C GLY A 252 10.26 -21.31 17.41
N GLY A 253 9.71 -22.03 18.38
CA GLY A 253 9.76 -21.68 19.81
C GLY A 253 9.24 -20.26 20.14
N VAL A 254 9.89 -19.58 21.10
CA VAL A 254 9.54 -18.22 21.54
C VAL A 254 9.60 -17.20 20.40
N VAL A 255 10.48 -17.40 19.42
CA VAL A 255 10.59 -16.51 18.25
C VAL A 255 9.29 -16.53 17.43
N GLY A 256 8.72 -17.72 17.21
CA GLY A 256 7.43 -17.87 16.54
C GLY A 256 6.29 -17.13 17.24
N LEU A 257 6.30 -17.12 18.59
CA LEU A 257 5.33 -16.38 19.40
C LEU A 257 5.49 -14.85 19.24
N LEU A 258 6.73 -14.35 19.27
CA LEU A 258 7.01 -12.93 19.13
C LEU A 258 6.64 -12.38 17.74
N MET A 259 6.60 -13.21 16.70
CA MET A 259 6.21 -12.80 15.34
C MET A 259 4.71 -12.60 15.14
N ILE A 260 3.86 -13.08 16.05
CA ILE A 260 2.40 -12.98 15.93
C ILE A 260 1.96 -11.52 15.95
N LEU A 261 2.51 -10.74 16.88
CA LEU A 261 2.14 -9.34 17.06
C LEU A 261 2.39 -8.48 15.81
N PRO A 262 3.59 -8.46 15.22
CA PRO A 262 3.82 -7.67 14.02
C PRO A 262 3.01 -8.17 12.82
N VAL A 263 2.80 -9.48 12.65
CA VAL A 263 1.95 -9.98 11.56
C VAL A 263 0.50 -9.55 11.74
N ALA A 264 -0.04 -9.67 12.96
CA ALA A 264 -1.38 -9.17 13.26
C ALA A 264 -1.49 -7.66 12.99
N GLY A 265 -0.48 -6.90 13.39
CA GLY A 265 -0.37 -5.48 13.11
C GLY A 265 -0.40 -5.13 11.62
N ILE A 266 0.40 -5.83 10.79
CA ILE A 266 0.39 -5.69 9.33
C ILE A 266 -1.01 -5.96 8.78
N MET A 267 -1.61 -7.09 9.18
CA MET A 267 -2.92 -7.51 8.70
C MET A 267 -4.05 -6.55 9.10
N LEU A 268 -3.93 -5.88 10.25
CA LEU A 268 -4.94 -4.96 10.77
C LEU A 268 -4.68 -3.50 10.42
N THR A 269 -3.52 -3.15 9.86
CA THR A 269 -3.16 -1.75 9.53
C THR A 269 -4.22 -1.08 8.66
N TRP A 270 -4.54 -1.67 7.50
CA TRP A 270 -5.52 -1.10 6.58
C TRP A 270 -6.98 -1.14 7.10
N PRO A 271 -7.48 -2.26 7.66
CA PRO A 271 -8.78 -2.29 8.35
C PRO A 271 -8.96 -1.18 9.39
N SER A 272 -7.94 -0.94 10.21
CA SER A 272 -7.99 0.09 11.25
C SER A 272 -8.07 1.49 10.64
N ILE A 273 -7.36 1.73 9.54
CA ILE A 273 -7.42 3.01 8.81
C ILE A 273 -8.83 3.24 8.27
N VAL A 274 -9.39 2.25 7.57
CA VAL A 274 -10.74 2.33 6.98
C VAL A 274 -11.80 2.59 8.05
N ARG A 275 -11.75 1.85 9.16
CA ARG A 275 -12.65 2.03 10.30
C ARG A 275 -12.52 3.43 10.88
N ASP A 276 -11.31 3.86 11.19
CA ASP A 276 -11.08 5.18 11.78
C ASP A 276 -11.55 6.31 10.86
N THR A 277 -11.34 6.19 9.55
CA THR A 277 -11.87 7.16 8.57
C THR A 277 -13.40 7.15 8.55
N GLY A 278 -14.05 5.99 8.66
CA GLY A 278 -15.52 5.89 8.77
C GLY A 278 -16.09 6.40 10.10
N THR A 279 -15.26 6.55 11.13
CA THR A 279 -15.66 7.09 12.45
C THR A 279 -15.40 8.58 12.64
N VAL A 280 -14.74 9.25 11.69
CA VAL A 280 -14.53 10.69 11.79
C VAL A 280 -15.89 11.35 11.88
N GLU A 281 -16.17 11.97 13.03
CA GLU A 281 -17.43 12.63 13.30
C GLU A 281 -17.66 13.71 12.24
N LEU A 282 -18.55 13.42 11.29
CA LEU A 282 -19.21 14.42 10.48
C LEU A 282 -20.26 15.10 11.37
N ARG A 283 -19.82 15.69 12.48
CA ARG A 283 -20.74 16.49 13.30
C ARG A 283 -21.08 17.73 12.48
N PRO A 284 -22.36 17.97 12.17
CA PRO A 284 -22.79 19.34 11.94
C PRO A 284 -22.50 20.03 13.26
N ASP A 285 -21.65 21.05 13.25
CA ASP A 285 -21.41 21.87 14.42
C ASP A 285 -22.71 22.62 14.73
N GLY A 286 -23.70 21.96 15.38
CA GLY A 286 -24.92 22.56 15.95
C GLY A 286 -25.86 23.34 15.01
N GLU A 287 -25.49 23.55 13.75
CA GLU A 287 -26.30 24.21 12.73
C GLU A 287 -26.87 23.12 11.83
N ASP A 288 -28.19 22.91 11.92
CA ASP A 288 -28.97 21.89 11.20
C ASP A 288 -28.91 21.99 9.65
N GLU A 289 -28.08 22.86 9.09
CA GLU A 289 -27.90 23.07 7.64
C GLU A 289 -26.44 23.25 7.22
N GLY A 290 -25.52 22.44 7.77
CA GLY A 290 -24.20 22.30 7.16
C GLY A 290 -24.33 21.94 5.67
N PRO A 291 -23.48 22.50 4.77
CA PRO A 291 -23.59 22.21 3.35
C PRO A 291 -23.54 20.69 3.11
N PRO A 292 -24.37 20.18 2.18
CA PRO A 292 -24.47 18.74 1.94
C PRO A 292 -23.10 18.20 1.56
N ILE A 293 -22.66 17.13 2.23
CA ILE A 293 -21.34 16.55 1.99
C ILE A 293 -21.24 16.15 0.51
N ARG A 294 -20.33 16.79 -0.23
CA ARG A 294 -20.08 16.51 -1.65
C ARG A 294 -18.85 15.61 -1.81
N LEU A 295 -18.82 14.87 -2.91
CA LEU A 295 -17.61 14.18 -3.35
C LEU A 295 -16.52 15.22 -3.67
N SER A 296 -15.27 14.81 -3.41
CA SER A 296 -14.11 15.54 -3.93
C SER A 296 -14.20 15.66 -5.45
N ARG A 297 -13.91 16.84 -6.00
CA ARG A 297 -14.01 17.11 -7.46
C ARG A 297 -13.07 16.24 -8.27
N ASP A 298 -11.93 15.88 -7.68
CA ASP A 298 -10.95 14.99 -8.26
C ASP A 298 -11.36 13.51 -8.24
N GLN A 299 -12.46 13.19 -7.55
CA GLN A 299 -13.03 11.85 -7.45
C GLN A 299 -12.03 10.80 -6.91
N GLY A 300 -11.06 11.21 -6.08
CA GLY A 300 -10.02 10.35 -5.51
C GLY A 300 -8.90 9.98 -6.48
N LEU A 301 -8.88 10.56 -7.69
CA LEU A 301 -7.80 10.36 -8.68
C LEU A 301 -6.46 10.87 -8.15
N PHE A 302 -6.45 11.92 -7.32
CA PHE A 302 -5.22 12.42 -6.72
C PHE A 302 -4.59 11.39 -5.80
N THR A 303 -5.41 10.76 -4.93
CA THR A 303 -4.95 9.68 -4.04
C THR A 303 -4.41 8.50 -4.83
N LEU A 304 -5.12 8.10 -5.88
CA LEU A 304 -4.71 6.99 -6.73
C LEU A 304 -3.41 7.31 -7.48
N GLY A 305 -3.26 8.54 -7.97
CA GLY A 305 -2.02 9.05 -8.56
C GLY A 305 -0.84 9.00 -7.60
N LEU A 306 -1.02 9.42 -6.34
CA LEU A 306 0.02 9.32 -5.33
C LEU A 306 0.40 7.86 -5.02
N VAL A 307 -0.57 6.95 -4.99
CA VAL A 307 -0.32 5.51 -4.79
C VAL A 307 0.50 4.94 -5.95
N ILE A 308 0.11 5.23 -7.19
CA ILE A 308 0.83 4.79 -8.40
C ILE A 308 2.24 5.38 -8.42
N LEU A 309 2.39 6.66 -8.11
CA LEU A 309 3.70 7.32 -8.05
C LEU A 309 4.59 6.68 -6.98
N THR A 310 4.04 6.41 -5.79
CA THR A 310 4.76 5.75 -4.70
C THR A 310 5.25 4.37 -5.13
N LEU A 311 4.37 3.56 -5.72
CA LEU A 311 4.71 2.23 -6.22
C LEU A 311 5.72 2.29 -7.38
N GLY A 312 5.58 3.26 -8.28
CA GLY A 312 6.54 3.52 -9.36
C GLY A 312 7.93 3.88 -8.84
N ILE A 313 8.03 4.70 -7.78
CA ILE A 313 9.31 5.02 -7.15
C ILE A 313 9.93 3.77 -6.50
N PHE A 314 9.14 2.97 -5.79
CA PHE A 314 9.62 1.70 -5.23
C PHE A 314 10.10 0.72 -6.32
N ALA A 315 9.35 0.61 -7.42
CA ALA A 315 9.75 -0.22 -8.56
C ALA A 315 11.04 0.31 -9.21
N LEU A 316 11.16 1.62 -9.41
CA LEU A 316 12.37 2.25 -9.95
C LEU A 316 13.58 1.98 -9.09
N VAL A 317 13.48 2.17 -7.77
CA VAL A 317 14.59 1.90 -6.85
C VAL A 317 14.94 0.42 -6.82
N SER A 318 13.95 -0.47 -6.89
CA SER A 318 14.19 -1.91 -6.98
C SER A 318 14.92 -2.29 -8.27
N LEU A 319 14.55 -1.69 -9.41
CA LEU A 319 15.22 -1.91 -10.69
C LEU A 319 16.65 -1.36 -10.69
N LEU A 320 16.87 -0.16 -10.16
CA LEU A 320 18.21 0.42 -10.01
C LEU A 320 19.08 -0.42 -9.07
N PHE A 321 18.51 -0.95 -7.99
CA PHE A 321 19.20 -1.86 -7.10
C PHE A 321 19.62 -3.14 -7.82
N MET A 322 18.69 -3.78 -8.54
CA MET A 322 18.97 -4.99 -9.32
C MET A 322 20.07 -4.73 -10.38
N ALA A 323 20.05 -3.57 -11.05
CA ALA A 323 21.02 -3.21 -12.07
C ALA A 323 22.43 -2.91 -11.52
N THR A 324 22.53 -2.40 -10.29
CA THR A 324 23.82 -1.96 -9.71
C THR A 324 24.46 -2.99 -8.79
N VAL A 325 23.67 -3.81 -8.08
CA VAL A 325 24.17 -4.73 -7.04
C VAL A 325 24.25 -6.19 -7.50
N LEU A 326 23.46 -6.59 -8.51
CA LEU A 326 23.43 -7.96 -9.03
C LEU A 326 23.99 -8.16 -10.45
N PRO A 327 25.03 -7.43 -10.93
CA PRO A 327 25.49 -7.58 -12.31
C PRO A 327 26.16 -8.93 -12.62
N THR A 328 26.53 -9.74 -11.61
CA THR A 328 27.17 -11.05 -11.80
C THR A 328 26.38 -12.16 -11.11
N PRO A 329 25.93 -13.21 -11.83
CA PRO A 329 25.41 -14.40 -11.20
C PRO A 329 26.53 -15.04 -10.36
N PRO A 330 26.26 -15.41 -9.09
CA PRO A 330 27.23 -16.20 -8.34
C PRO A 330 27.46 -17.51 -9.10
N ALA A 331 28.72 -17.78 -9.44
CA ALA A 331 29.16 -19.03 -10.04
C ALA A 331 28.76 -20.20 -9.12
N GLY A 332 27.66 -20.89 -9.44
CA GLY A 332 27.17 -22.02 -8.65
C GLY A 332 25.66 -22.07 -8.38
N GLY A 333 24.90 -21.02 -8.68
CA GLY A 333 23.44 -21.01 -8.46
C GLY A 333 22.63 -21.13 -9.74
N ALA A 334 22.52 -22.31 -10.35
CA ALA A 334 21.79 -22.49 -11.62
C ALA A 334 20.34 -21.96 -11.59
N GLY A 335 19.66 -22.01 -10.44
CA GLY A 335 18.30 -21.49 -10.28
C GLY A 335 18.22 -19.95 -10.18
N LEU A 336 19.16 -19.32 -9.45
CA LEU A 336 19.20 -17.86 -9.30
C LEU A 336 19.78 -17.19 -10.56
N GLY A 337 20.76 -17.84 -11.19
CA GLY A 337 21.32 -17.45 -12.47
C GLY A 337 20.24 -17.40 -13.55
N ASN A 338 19.45 -18.46 -13.73
CA ASN A 338 18.34 -18.47 -14.70
C ASN A 338 17.27 -17.41 -14.40
N PHE A 339 16.94 -17.15 -13.13
CA PHE A 339 16.00 -16.09 -12.75
C PHE A 339 16.57 -14.69 -13.04
N MET A 340 17.87 -14.49 -12.87
CA MET A 340 18.55 -13.24 -13.21
C MET A 340 18.72 -13.06 -14.72
N THR A 341 18.99 -14.13 -15.48
CA THR A 341 19.04 -14.09 -16.96
C THR A 341 17.66 -13.85 -17.58
N LEU A 342 16.60 -14.43 -16.99
CA LEU A 342 15.21 -14.08 -17.29
C LEU A 342 14.88 -12.64 -16.91
N GLY A 343 15.32 -12.20 -15.73
CA GLY A 343 15.23 -10.81 -15.29
C GLY A 343 15.96 -9.83 -16.22
N GLN A 344 17.03 -10.25 -16.89
CA GLN A 344 17.74 -9.46 -17.90
C GLN A 344 16.98 -9.41 -19.24
N THR A 345 16.40 -10.53 -19.69
CA THR A 345 15.62 -10.58 -20.94
C THR A 345 14.27 -9.86 -20.83
N THR A 346 13.66 -9.80 -19.63
CA THR A 346 12.44 -9.00 -19.37
C THR A 346 12.70 -7.71 -18.58
N GLY A 347 13.96 -7.34 -18.33
CA GLY A 347 14.28 -6.19 -17.49
C GLY A 347 13.75 -4.88 -18.06
N TRP A 348 13.80 -4.74 -19.39
CA TRP A 348 13.27 -3.57 -20.10
C TRP A 348 11.75 -3.41 -19.94
N LEU A 349 10.99 -4.51 -19.83
CA LEU A 349 9.55 -4.47 -19.54
C LEU A 349 9.30 -3.84 -18.17
N GLY A 350 10.11 -4.22 -17.17
CA GLY A 350 10.08 -3.60 -15.84
C GLY A 350 10.31 -2.08 -15.90
N TRP A 351 11.30 -1.63 -16.68
CA TRP A 351 11.57 -0.21 -16.90
C TRP A 351 10.41 0.52 -17.58
N VAL A 352 9.81 -0.08 -18.62
CA VAL A 352 8.66 0.50 -19.34
C VAL A 352 7.45 0.65 -18.42
N SER A 353 7.06 -0.41 -17.70
CA SER A 353 5.92 -0.32 -16.76
C SER A 353 6.18 0.67 -15.62
N THR A 354 7.43 0.73 -15.13
CA THR A 354 7.82 1.69 -14.09
C THR A 354 7.74 3.12 -14.60
N GLY A 355 8.30 3.41 -15.78
CA GLY A 355 8.25 4.74 -16.40
C GLY A 355 6.82 5.17 -16.71
N ALA A 356 6.00 4.27 -17.27
CA ALA A 356 4.59 4.53 -17.53
C ALA A 356 3.80 4.79 -16.24
N GLY A 357 4.08 4.04 -15.17
CA GLY A 357 3.48 4.24 -13.86
C GLY A 357 3.86 5.59 -13.24
N LEU A 358 5.14 5.95 -13.24
CA LEU A 358 5.61 7.26 -12.77
C LEU A 358 4.95 8.40 -13.54
N TRP A 359 4.88 8.30 -14.87
CA TRP A 359 4.22 9.29 -15.71
C TRP A 359 2.72 9.39 -15.39
N ALA A 360 1.99 8.28 -15.37
CA ALA A 360 0.56 8.27 -15.02
C ALA A 360 0.29 8.82 -13.62
N GLY A 361 1.13 8.49 -12.64
CA GLY A 361 1.07 9.03 -11.28
C GLY A 361 1.24 10.55 -11.26
N LEU A 362 2.22 11.09 -11.98
CA LEU A 362 2.44 12.53 -12.10
C LEU A 362 1.26 13.24 -12.78
N GLU A 363 0.72 12.68 -13.86
CA GLU A 363 -0.41 13.27 -14.60
C GLU A 363 -1.72 13.25 -13.77
N LEU A 364 -1.93 12.20 -12.95
CA LEU A 364 -3.03 12.12 -12.01
C LEU A 364 -2.86 13.11 -10.85
N VAL A 365 -1.68 13.21 -10.25
CA VAL A 365 -1.39 14.15 -9.15
C VAL A 365 -1.46 15.61 -9.63
N GLY A 366 -1.01 15.86 -10.86
CA GLY A 366 -1.06 17.18 -11.50
C GLY A 366 -2.43 17.54 -12.09
N MET A 367 -3.38 16.60 -12.14
CA MET A 367 -4.71 16.78 -12.72
C MET A 367 -4.71 17.31 -14.16
N THR A 368 -3.72 16.94 -14.96
CA THR A 368 -3.55 17.51 -16.30
C THR A 368 -4.62 16.98 -17.27
N SER A 369 -4.72 17.61 -18.44
CA SER A 369 -5.56 17.12 -19.55
C SER A 369 -5.11 15.76 -20.10
N ARG A 370 -3.84 15.36 -19.89
CA ARG A 370 -3.25 14.12 -20.41
C ARG A 370 -3.51 12.90 -19.54
N ARG A 371 -4.04 13.07 -18.33
CA ARG A 371 -4.23 11.99 -17.34
C ARG A 371 -4.90 10.73 -17.89
N LYS A 372 -5.93 10.88 -18.75
CA LYS A 372 -6.64 9.73 -19.34
C LYS A 372 -5.73 8.91 -20.25
N ILE A 373 -4.93 9.58 -21.08
CA ILE A 373 -3.97 8.95 -21.99
C ILE A 373 -2.86 8.29 -21.17
N ALA A 374 -2.32 8.99 -20.19
CA ALA A 374 -1.25 8.46 -19.34
C ALA A 374 -1.68 7.21 -18.58
N VAL A 375 -2.89 7.21 -18.03
CA VAL A 375 -3.50 6.04 -17.41
C VAL A 375 -3.67 4.89 -18.41
N ALA A 376 -4.19 5.15 -19.61
CA ALA A 376 -4.35 4.12 -20.64
C ALA A 376 -3.02 3.49 -21.05
N VAL A 377 -1.95 4.31 -21.20
CA VAL A 377 -0.61 3.82 -21.51
C VAL A 377 -0.05 3.00 -20.36
N TYR A 378 -0.23 3.44 -19.10
CA TYR A 378 0.16 2.66 -17.94
C TYR A 378 -0.57 1.31 -17.86
N LEU A 379 -1.90 1.30 -18.09
CA LEU A 379 -2.70 0.08 -18.18
C LEU A 379 -2.13 -0.90 -19.21
N ALA A 380 -1.90 -0.41 -20.43
CA ALA A 380 -1.39 -1.22 -21.53
C ALA A 380 0.02 -1.75 -21.21
N ALA A 381 0.92 -0.90 -20.72
CA ALA A 381 2.26 -1.29 -20.34
C ALA A 381 2.24 -2.37 -19.27
N THR A 382 1.52 -2.17 -18.17
CA THR A 382 1.44 -3.16 -17.09
C THR A 382 0.80 -4.45 -17.57
N ALA A 383 -0.25 -4.40 -18.40
CA ALA A 383 -0.82 -5.60 -18.98
C ALA A 383 0.19 -6.40 -19.80
N VAL A 384 0.95 -5.74 -20.69
CA VAL A 384 2.00 -6.39 -21.48
C VAL A 384 3.07 -7.02 -20.58
N VAL A 385 3.55 -6.31 -19.57
CA VAL A 385 4.54 -6.84 -18.61
C VAL A 385 3.98 -8.05 -17.88
N THR A 386 2.75 -7.97 -17.39
CA THR A 386 2.14 -9.04 -16.64
C THR A 386 1.87 -10.27 -17.50
N PHE A 387 1.34 -10.12 -18.72
CA PHE A 387 1.16 -11.26 -19.64
C PHE A 387 2.49 -11.91 -20.01
N GLY A 388 3.55 -11.12 -20.22
CA GLY A 388 4.91 -11.62 -20.41
C GLY A 388 5.41 -12.43 -19.20
N GLN A 389 5.14 -11.95 -17.99
CA GLN A 389 5.49 -12.66 -16.75
C GLN A 389 4.66 -13.94 -16.55
N ILE A 390 3.36 -13.95 -16.92
CA ILE A 390 2.54 -15.17 -16.86
C ILE A 390 3.14 -16.26 -17.74
N GLY A 391 3.52 -15.93 -18.99
CA GLY A 391 4.17 -16.88 -19.89
C GLY A 391 5.40 -17.52 -19.25
N LEU A 392 6.28 -16.69 -18.67
CA LEU A 392 7.47 -17.17 -17.97
C LEU A 392 7.17 -18.04 -16.74
N VAL A 393 6.17 -17.66 -15.95
CA VAL A 393 5.74 -18.45 -14.78
C VAL A 393 5.15 -19.79 -15.21
N MET A 394 4.39 -19.83 -16.31
CA MET A 394 3.85 -21.07 -16.86
C MET A 394 4.95 -21.98 -17.41
N ASP A 395 5.93 -21.44 -18.13
CA ASP A 395 7.09 -22.19 -18.60
C ASP A 395 7.89 -22.79 -17.42
N MET A 396 8.04 -22.03 -16.33
CA MET A 396 8.68 -22.51 -15.09
C MET A 396 7.86 -23.62 -14.40
N LEU A 397 6.53 -23.53 -14.45
CA LEU A 397 5.62 -24.51 -13.86
C LEU A 397 5.64 -25.85 -14.61
N ASP A 398 5.68 -25.82 -15.93
CA ASP A 398 5.70 -27.01 -16.79
C ASP A 398 7.00 -27.81 -16.64
N LEU A 399 8.11 -27.14 -16.33
CA LEU A 399 9.43 -27.77 -16.19
C LEU A 399 9.64 -28.54 -14.87
N GLN A 400 8.82 -28.36 -13.83
CA GLN A 400 9.28 -28.68 -12.46
C GLN A 400 8.43 -29.61 -11.58
N GLY A 401 7.29 -30.16 -12.03
CA GLY A 401 6.57 -31.28 -11.39
C GLY A 401 6.46 -31.31 -9.83
N GLY A 402 5.29 -30.99 -9.26
CA GLY A 402 5.01 -31.23 -7.82
C GLY A 402 3.94 -30.32 -7.20
N ALA A 403 3.35 -30.73 -6.06
CA ALA A 403 2.28 -29.97 -5.39
C ALA A 403 2.78 -28.68 -4.71
N ALA A 404 3.91 -28.74 -4.00
CA ALA A 404 4.54 -27.57 -3.39
C ALA A 404 5.00 -26.52 -4.43
N ARG A 405 5.43 -26.97 -5.62
CA ARG A 405 5.87 -26.08 -6.70
C ARG A 405 4.70 -25.47 -7.46
N ARG A 406 3.60 -26.22 -7.65
CA ARG A 406 2.32 -25.66 -8.14
C ARG A 406 1.78 -24.57 -7.21
N LEU A 407 1.94 -24.72 -5.90
CA LEU A 407 1.60 -23.69 -4.92
C LEU A 407 2.47 -22.43 -5.10
N ILE A 408 3.79 -22.58 -5.23
CA ILE A 408 4.70 -21.44 -5.47
C ILE A 408 4.37 -20.73 -6.80
N GLY A 409 4.20 -21.46 -7.89
CA GLY A 409 3.83 -20.85 -9.17
C GLY A 409 2.48 -20.17 -9.12
N SER A 410 1.50 -20.70 -8.38
CA SER A 410 0.22 -20.01 -8.16
C SER A 410 0.35 -18.73 -7.33
N GLN A 411 1.29 -18.67 -6.38
CA GLN A 411 1.61 -17.44 -5.66
C GLN A 411 2.27 -16.42 -6.60
N MET A 412 3.15 -16.87 -7.51
CA MET A 412 3.72 -15.99 -8.54
C MET A 412 2.65 -15.48 -9.50
N VAL A 413 1.74 -16.33 -9.98
CA VAL A 413 0.58 -15.90 -10.78
C VAL A 413 -0.28 -14.91 -9.97
N GLY A 414 -0.51 -15.15 -8.68
CA GLY A 414 -1.23 -14.22 -7.80
C GLY A 414 -0.54 -12.84 -7.67
N LEU A 415 0.79 -12.81 -7.54
CA LEU A 415 1.58 -11.57 -7.51
C LEU A 415 1.57 -10.84 -8.85
N VAL A 416 1.59 -11.60 -9.95
CA VAL A 416 1.49 -11.11 -11.32
C VAL A 416 0.09 -10.51 -11.56
N LEU A 417 -0.98 -11.19 -11.13
CA LEU A 417 -2.35 -10.66 -11.15
C LEU A 417 -2.51 -9.40 -10.28
N LEU A 418 -1.83 -9.32 -9.13
CA LEU A 418 -1.80 -8.11 -8.30
C LEU A 418 -1.23 -6.89 -9.07
N GLN A 419 -0.21 -7.11 -9.91
CA GLN A 419 0.38 -6.05 -10.75
C GLN A 419 -0.59 -5.57 -11.83
N LEU A 420 -1.38 -6.46 -12.45
CA LEU A 420 -2.44 -6.10 -13.42
C LEU A 420 -3.58 -5.31 -12.78
N ALA A 421 -3.93 -5.69 -11.57
CA ALA A 421 -5.24 -5.38 -11.06
C ALA A 421 -5.30 -3.98 -10.39
N LEU A 422 -4.15 -3.41 -9.99
CA LEU A 422 -4.05 -1.99 -9.60
C LEU A 422 -4.29 -1.04 -10.78
N PRO A 423 -3.65 -1.21 -11.96
CA PRO A 423 -4.03 -0.54 -13.17
C PRO A 423 -5.53 -0.72 -13.46
N LEU A 424 -6.06 -1.95 -13.49
CA LEU A 424 -7.47 -2.21 -13.84
C LEU A 424 -8.48 -1.58 -12.86
N ALA A 425 -8.06 -1.24 -11.64
CA ALA A 425 -8.90 -0.52 -10.71
C ALA A 425 -9.17 0.93 -11.13
N LEU A 426 -8.27 1.58 -11.87
CA LEU A 426 -8.46 2.95 -12.40
C LEU A 426 -9.71 3.06 -13.30
N PRO A 427 -9.85 2.28 -14.40
CA PRO A 427 -11.02 2.34 -15.24
C PRO A 427 -12.26 1.83 -14.50
N LEU A 428 -12.14 0.92 -13.53
CA LEU A 428 -13.26 0.49 -12.70
C LEU A 428 -13.82 1.64 -11.86
N VAL A 429 -12.95 2.37 -11.15
CA VAL A 429 -13.32 3.56 -10.36
C VAL A 429 -13.91 4.63 -11.28
N ALA A 430 -13.27 4.92 -12.41
CA ALA A 430 -13.76 5.90 -13.38
C ALA A 430 -15.12 5.51 -13.99
N THR A 431 -15.34 4.23 -14.30
CA THR A 431 -16.61 3.72 -14.86
C THR A 431 -17.72 3.80 -13.83
N VAL A 432 -17.43 3.39 -12.60
CA VAL A 432 -18.37 3.49 -11.46
C VAL A 432 -18.82 4.94 -11.25
N GLN A 433 -17.89 5.89 -11.40
CA GLN A 433 -18.17 7.32 -11.28
C GLN A 433 -18.96 7.86 -12.47
N ALA A 434 -18.67 7.41 -13.69
CA ALA A 434 -19.41 7.80 -14.90
C ALA A 434 -20.87 7.29 -14.92
N TRP A 435 -21.19 6.23 -14.19
CA TRP A 435 -22.54 5.66 -14.11
C TRP A 435 -23.46 6.39 -13.14
N ARG A 436 -22.96 7.38 -12.41
CA ARG A 436 -23.82 8.32 -11.67
C ARG A 436 -24.52 9.21 -12.69
N LYS A 437 -25.79 8.90 -12.97
CA LYS A 437 -26.69 9.90 -13.56
C LYS A 437 -26.76 11.10 -12.59
N PRO A 438 -26.70 12.34 -13.10
CA PRO A 438 -26.87 13.54 -12.28
C PRO A 438 -28.21 13.54 -11.55
#